data_AF-A0AAF0I1T8-F1
#
_entry.id   AF-A0AAF0I1T8-F1
#
_cell.length_a   1.000
_cell.length_b   1.000
_cell.length_c   1.000
_cell.angle_alpha   90.00
_cell.angle_beta   90.00
_cell.angle_gamma   90.00
#
_symmetry.space_group_name_H-M   'P 1'
#
loop_
_entity.id
_entity.type
_entity.pdbx_description
1 polymer ?
#
loop_
_entity_poly.entity_id
_entity_poly.type
_entity_poly.pdbx_seq_one_letter_code
_entity_poly.pdbx_strand_id
1 'polypeptide(L)'
;MRTGLFFETSQRIVKSFLSNVVAIDDKLFFGNAISNQEEAASAGNKDPFAFGEEESASSEEDSGLGIANISLASSTIRDRLEKEVHNLDYQDLSLAFAEYGINCSGFIPDVHRFKTIEDAAENITLSAKRVDATILDWRMDENFGAEIGSLAKASILKILQHDKNQHGRLRLIVIYTAEPNIAEITGNIAKTLQSVDFSVLTNGNNINFDNADLEFCQITVIEKKATAKELREEVVSLFTELTIGLLPNATLSTLSELRDKTHHILHTFSRDLDPAYLSHVIGLLSSPKVRENAEEVALDYAAELIAEELKSMIQISHPLKLSLEKNRIIDWLSHVNMENDDDFFEIVVGDESGKVGSSRMKELIAATENEQIDTILQSEPKIISKGQDSLSFFERNRIQVNLKNGTTDSHEKLSIIECKRRDGLSLTNLAYAPNIKLGSIIKDKKGKYYICLQPLCDSVRLSSDASFLFLAVKEVKEPTGKFTHVIQSKTGENIRLMARCSTQCIRKFDLKRNKTTRTVKASNQAGSNEYIIQCKKESGGIEELFWVGELKNNVAQAISNHVAASISRIGLDTNEWLRLSSSISIA
;
A
#
# COMPACT_ATOMS: atom_id res chain seq x y z
N MET A 1 -21.92 0.67 -8.77
CA MET A 1 -20.65 -0.08 -8.94
C MET A 1 -20.46 -1.24 -7.95
N ARG A 2 -21.27 -1.38 -6.89
CA ARG A 2 -21.16 -2.49 -5.90
C ARG A 2 -21.71 -3.85 -6.37
N THR A 3 -21.78 -4.09 -7.68
CA THR A 3 -22.44 -5.27 -8.25
C THR A 3 -21.51 -6.02 -9.18
N GLY A 4 -21.76 -7.33 -9.32
CA GLY A 4 -21.03 -8.22 -10.22
C GLY A 4 -19.95 -9.05 -9.53
N LEU A 5 -19.57 -10.14 -10.21
CA LEU A 5 -18.69 -11.19 -9.68
C LEU A 5 -17.30 -10.68 -9.26
N PHE A 6 -16.78 -9.67 -9.96
CA PHE A 6 -15.51 -9.04 -9.59
C PHE A 6 -15.60 -8.29 -8.27
N PHE A 7 -16.67 -7.52 -8.05
CA PHE A 7 -16.88 -6.78 -6.82
C PHE A 7 -17.05 -7.73 -5.63
N GLU A 8 -17.89 -8.77 -5.77
CA GLU A 8 -18.09 -9.78 -4.73
C GLU A 8 -16.80 -10.51 -4.34
N THR A 9 -15.96 -10.82 -5.33
CA THR A 9 -14.65 -11.44 -5.04
C THR A 9 -13.69 -10.46 -4.38
N SER A 10 -13.67 -9.20 -4.83
CA SER A 10 -12.89 -8.14 -4.18
C SER A 10 -13.33 -7.98 -2.72
N GLN A 11 -14.64 -8.00 -2.46
CA GLN A 11 -15.20 -7.90 -1.12
C GLN A 11 -14.78 -9.09 -0.24
N ARG A 12 -14.73 -10.31 -0.79
CA ARG A 12 -14.22 -11.49 -0.07
C ARG A 12 -12.74 -11.35 0.32
N ILE A 13 -11.92 -10.80 -0.59
CA ILE A 13 -10.50 -10.53 -0.33
C ILE A 13 -10.36 -9.47 0.77
N VAL A 14 -11.15 -8.40 0.72
CA VAL A 14 -11.18 -7.36 1.75
C VAL A 14 -11.62 -7.90 3.10
N LYS A 15 -12.66 -8.76 3.15
CA LYS A 15 -13.08 -9.44 4.39
C LYS A 15 -11.95 -10.22 5.03
N SER A 16 -11.15 -10.93 4.23
CA SER A 16 -9.97 -11.64 4.73
C SER A 16 -8.83 -10.69 5.13
N PHE A 17 -8.69 -9.55 4.46
CA PHE A 17 -7.64 -8.57 4.77
C PHE A 17 -7.92 -7.73 6.02
N LEU A 18 -9.13 -7.24 6.21
CA LEU A 18 -9.46 -6.43 7.39
C LEU A 18 -9.24 -7.26 8.66
N SER A 19 -8.47 -6.72 9.60
CA SER A 19 -8.23 -7.33 10.91
C SER A 19 -8.76 -6.51 12.04
N ASN A 20 -8.61 -5.18 11.97
CA ASN A 20 -8.91 -4.31 13.10
C ASN A 20 -9.66 -3.06 12.64
N VAL A 21 -10.77 -2.78 13.33
CA VAL A 21 -11.56 -1.56 13.17
C VAL A 21 -11.71 -0.92 14.54
N VAL A 22 -11.69 0.41 14.60
CA VAL A 22 -12.03 1.15 15.81
C VAL A 22 -13.31 1.94 15.59
N ALA A 23 -14.22 1.88 16.54
CA ALA A 23 -15.44 2.68 16.57
C ALA A 23 -15.38 3.65 17.75
N ILE A 24 -15.52 4.93 17.45
CA ILE A 24 -15.49 6.02 18.42
C ILE A 24 -16.89 6.66 18.45
N ASP A 25 -17.54 6.61 19.60
CA ASP A 25 -18.88 7.17 19.84
C ASP A 25 -18.98 7.48 21.35
N ASP A 26 -19.50 8.65 21.72
CA ASP A 26 -19.64 9.06 23.13
C ASP A 26 -20.84 8.41 23.83
N LYS A 27 -21.73 7.79 23.05
CA LYS A 27 -22.92 7.04 23.48
C LYS A 27 -22.79 5.53 23.25
N LEU A 28 -21.59 5.04 22.95
CA LEU A 28 -21.28 3.60 22.96
C LEU A 28 -21.61 3.04 24.35
N PHE A 29 -22.41 1.99 24.39
CA PHE A 29 -22.77 1.31 25.63
C PHE A 29 -22.63 -0.20 25.45
N PHE A 30 -22.51 -0.92 26.57
CA PHE A 30 -22.61 -2.37 26.57
C PHE A 30 -24.04 -2.71 26.95
N GLY A 31 -24.78 -3.39 26.08
CA GLY A 31 -26.09 -3.95 26.45
C GLY A 31 -25.96 -4.82 27.69
N ASN A 32 -27.02 -4.86 28.51
CA ASN A 32 -27.09 -5.85 29.57
C ASN A 32 -26.99 -7.23 28.92
N ALA A 33 -25.92 -7.97 29.26
CA ALA A 33 -25.81 -9.40 28.96
C ALA A 33 -27.18 -10.02 29.15
N ILE A 34 -27.63 -10.84 28.18
CA ILE A 34 -28.88 -11.61 28.24
C ILE A 34 -29.02 -12.12 29.67
N SER A 35 -29.80 -11.39 30.47
CA SER A 35 -30.21 -11.88 31.75
C SER A 35 -31.15 -12.99 31.35
N ASN A 36 -30.70 -14.22 31.53
CA ASN A 36 -31.58 -15.37 31.50
C ASN A 36 -32.79 -14.97 32.33
N GLN A 37 -33.92 -14.68 31.67
CA GLN A 37 -35.23 -14.75 32.30
C GLN A 37 -35.60 -16.22 32.45
N GLU A 38 -34.72 -16.97 33.09
CA GLU A 38 -34.98 -18.23 33.77
C GLU A 38 -34.07 -18.18 35.00
N GLU A 39 -34.68 -18.34 36.17
CA GLU A 39 -34.08 -18.27 37.51
C GLU A 39 -33.98 -16.88 38.18
N ALA A 40 -35.15 -16.31 38.46
CA ALA A 40 -35.35 -15.69 39.77
C ALA A 40 -35.97 -16.73 40.72
N ALA A 41 -35.19 -17.75 41.07
CA ALA A 41 -35.41 -18.56 42.27
C ALA A 41 -34.30 -18.22 43.27
N SER A 42 -34.62 -17.29 44.17
CA SER A 42 -34.02 -17.05 45.48
C SER A 42 -32.49 -16.98 45.61
N ALA A 43 -32.01 -15.78 45.95
CA ALA A 43 -30.78 -15.61 46.70
C ALA A 43 -30.83 -16.43 48.00
N GLY A 44 -30.01 -17.46 48.09
CA GLY A 44 -29.62 -18.13 49.32
C GLY A 44 -28.10 -18.08 49.43
N ASN A 45 -27.59 -17.09 50.15
CA ASN A 45 -26.19 -16.99 50.51
C ASN A 45 -25.83 -18.18 51.42
N LYS A 46 -25.31 -19.27 50.84
CA LYS A 46 -24.69 -20.37 51.60
C LYS A 46 -23.20 -20.11 51.67
N ASP A 47 -22.79 -19.55 52.80
CA ASP A 47 -21.42 -19.65 53.27
C ASP A 47 -21.08 -21.16 53.40
N PRO A 48 -19.97 -21.67 52.82
CA PRO A 48 -19.68 -23.11 52.82
C PRO A 48 -19.28 -23.70 54.20
N PHE A 49 -19.33 -22.90 55.28
CA PHE A 49 -18.79 -23.28 56.60
C PHE A 49 -19.66 -22.85 57.80
N ALA A 50 -20.93 -23.25 57.87
CA ALA A 50 -21.68 -23.14 59.14
C ALA A 50 -22.65 -24.31 59.35
N PHE A 51 -22.38 -25.07 60.41
CA PHE A 51 -23.26 -26.09 61.01
C PHE A 51 -24.32 -25.41 61.89
N GLY A 52 -25.54 -25.97 61.93
CA GLY A 52 -26.38 -25.93 63.14
C GLY A 52 -27.81 -25.40 62.99
N GLU A 53 -28.73 -26.36 63.11
CA GLU A 53 -30.02 -26.33 63.82
C GLU A 53 -31.27 -25.62 63.24
N GLU A 54 -32.36 -26.39 63.37
CA GLU A 54 -33.74 -26.18 62.94
C GLU A 54 -34.46 -25.14 63.80
N GLU A 55 -35.41 -24.38 63.23
CA GLU A 55 -36.78 -24.30 63.75
C GLU A 55 -37.71 -23.48 62.82
N SER A 56 -38.99 -23.85 62.91
CA SER A 56 -40.18 -23.53 62.11
C SER A 56 -40.77 -22.12 62.26
N ALA A 57 -41.44 -21.59 61.22
CA ALA A 57 -42.86 -21.16 61.23
C ALA A 57 -43.32 -20.41 59.94
N SER A 58 -44.62 -20.56 59.66
CA SER A 58 -45.56 -20.00 58.66
C SER A 58 -45.57 -18.45 58.52
N SER A 59 -46.15 -17.74 57.53
CA SER A 59 -47.43 -17.88 56.75
C SER A 59 -47.56 -16.75 55.68
N GLU A 60 -48.34 -17.02 54.62
CA GLU A 60 -49.32 -16.16 53.85
C GLU A 60 -48.84 -14.86 53.15
N GLU A 61 -48.82 -14.78 51.81
CA GLU A 61 -49.90 -14.42 50.86
C GLU A 61 -50.54 -13.02 51.04
N ASP A 62 -50.26 -12.10 50.11
CA ASP A 62 -51.29 -11.18 49.57
C ASP A 62 -50.91 -10.68 48.17
N SER A 63 -51.90 -10.68 47.28
CA SER A 63 -51.85 -10.44 45.85
C SER A 63 -52.66 -9.19 45.50
N GLY A 64 -52.04 -8.18 44.90
CA GLY A 64 -52.70 -6.94 44.49
C GLY A 64 -52.46 -6.59 43.03
N LEU A 65 -53.37 -7.03 42.15
CA LEU A 65 -53.51 -6.56 40.76
C LEU A 65 -54.06 -5.12 40.74
N GLY A 66 -53.39 -4.21 40.02
CA GLY A 66 -53.88 -2.87 39.70
C GLY A 66 -53.68 -2.56 38.20
N ILE A 67 -54.79 -2.39 37.49
CA ILE A 67 -54.86 -2.19 36.03
C ILE A 67 -54.79 -0.70 35.65
N ALA A 68 -53.91 -0.43 34.68
CA ALA A 68 -53.90 0.59 33.61
C ALA A 68 -53.90 2.10 33.88
N ASN A 69 -52.95 2.78 33.20
CA ASN A 69 -53.25 4.00 32.44
C ASN A 69 -52.43 4.03 31.13
N ILE A 70 -52.98 3.40 30.08
CA ILE A 70 -52.42 3.33 28.72
C ILE A 70 -52.96 4.53 27.93
N SER A 71 -52.38 5.71 28.13
CA SER A 71 -52.64 6.86 27.25
C SER A 71 -51.53 7.92 27.26
N LEU A 72 -50.66 7.93 28.29
CA LEU A 72 -49.42 8.74 28.28
C LEU A 72 -48.20 7.98 27.76
N ALA A 73 -48.30 6.65 27.58
CA ALA A 73 -47.19 5.80 27.17
C ALA A 73 -46.85 5.94 25.68
N SER A 74 -47.78 6.36 24.82
CA SER A 74 -47.58 6.32 23.36
C SER A 74 -46.59 7.37 22.85
N SER A 75 -46.51 8.54 23.48
CA SER A 75 -45.50 9.57 23.14
C SER A 75 -44.13 9.26 23.72
N THR A 76 -44.08 8.69 24.94
CA THR A 76 -42.83 8.26 25.58
C THR A 76 -42.24 7.00 24.96
N ILE A 77 -43.06 6.11 24.42
CA ILE A 77 -42.62 4.92 23.67
C ILE A 77 -42.05 5.33 22.32
N ARG A 78 -42.64 6.31 21.62
CA ARG A 78 -42.09 6.80 20.34
C ARG A 78 -40.76 7.54 20.52
N ASP A 79 -40.64 8.40 21.54
CA ASP A 79 -39.38 9.06 21.90
C ASP A 79 -38.33 8.08 22.47
N ARG A 80 -38.74 6.99 23.14
CA ARG A 80 -37.81 5.91 23.56
C ARG A 80 -37.37 5.05 22.39
N LEU A 81 -38.27 4.71 21.47
CA LEU A 81 -37.95 3.95 20.25
C LEU A 81 -37.02 4.75 19.34
N GLU A 82 -37.25 6.06 19.16
CA GLU A 82 -36.33 6.92 18.40
C GLU A 82 -34.97 7.13 19.10
N LYS A 83 -34.92 7.10 20.44
CA LYS A 83 -33.66 7.11 21.21
C LYS A 83 -32.91 5.77 21.23
N GLU A 84 -33.61 4.65 21.15
CA GLU A 84 -33.00 3.31 21.09
C GLU A 84 -32.44 2.98 19.70
N VAL A 85 -33.01 3.53 18.62
CA VAL A 85 -32.60 3.23 17.23
C VAL A 85 -31.23 3.83 16.84
N HIS A 86 -30.70 4.79 17.63
CA HIS A 86 -29.46 5.50 17.28
C HIS A 86 -28.28 5.28 18.24
N ASN A 87 -28.47 4.54 19.34
CA ASN A 87 -27.37 4.20 20.23
C ASN A 87 -26.71 2.89 19.76
N LEU A 88 -25.38 2.90 19.67
CA LEU A 88 -24.62 1.76 19.20
C LEU A 88 -24.25 0.85 20.37
N ASP A 89 -24.85 -0.34 20.44
CA ASP A 89 -24.43 -1.39 21.38
C ASP A 89 -23.08 -1.95 20.92
N TYR A 90 -22.06 -1.80 21.77
CA TYR A 90 -20.73 -2.28 21.49
C TYR A 90 -20.67 -3.80 21.35
N GLN A 91 -21.46 -4.55 22.13
CA GLN A 91 -21.44 -6.01 22.08
C GLN A 91 -21.95 -6.50 20.72
N ASP A 92 -23.05 -5.93 20.23
CA ASP A 92 -23.60 -6.24 18.91
C ASP A 92 -22.64 -5.83 17.79
N LEU A 93 -21.99 -4.67 17.93
CA LEU A 93 -20.96 -4.22 17.00
C LEU A 93 -19.78 -5.19 16.95
N SER A 94 -19.24 -5.55 18.10
CA SER A 94 -18.13 -6.48 18.22
C SER A 94 -18.49 -7.84 17.64
N LEU A 95 -19.69 -8.37 17.93
CA LEU A 95 -20.17 -9.64 17.38
C LEU A 95 -20.35 -9.57 15.85
N ALA A 96 -20.93 -8.48 15.33
CA ALA A 96 -21.14 -8.33 13.90
C ALA A 96 -19.82 -8.37 13.12
N PHE A 97 -18.79 -7.65 13.58
CA PHE A 97 -17.45 -7.68 12.96
C PHE A 97 -16.73 -9.01 13.17
N ALA A 98 -16.88 -9.65 14.34
CA ALA A 98 -16.30 -10.96 14.63
C ALA A 98 -16.84 -12.08 13.72
N GLU A 99 -18.07 -12.00 13.21
CA GLU A 99 -18.60 -12.92 12.19
C GLU A 99 -17.70 -12.97 10.93
N TYR A 100 -16.94 -11.90 10.64
CA TYR A 100 -15.97 -11.83 9.53
C TYR A 100 -14.52 -11.99 9.99
N GLY A 101 -14.26 -12.33 11.26
CA GLY A 101 -12.92 -12.43 11.82
C GLY A 101 -12.24 -11.07 12.04
N ILE A 102 -13.02 -9.98 12.07
CA ILE A 102 -12.52 -8.61 12.26
C ILE A 102 -12.70 -8.22 13.73
N ASN A 103 -11.63 -7.75 14.36
CA ASN A 103 -11.68 -7.22 15.73
C ASN A 103 -12.20 -5.77 15.71
N CYS A 104 -13.30 -5.51 16.41
CA CYS A 104 -13.81 -4.15 16.59
C CYS A 104 -13.50 -3.63 18.00
N SER A 105 -12.69 -2.58 18.09
CA SER A 105 -12.39 -1.90 19.36
C SER A 105 -13.32 -0.70 19.55
N GLY A 106 -13.97 -0.61 20.71
CA GLY A 106 -14.83 0.52 21.07
C GLY A 106 -14.03 1.55 21.87
N PHE A 107 -14.24 2.83 21.56
CA PHE A 107 -13.60 3.94 22.28
C PHE A 107 -14.64 4.99 22.63
N ILE A 108 -14.82 5.25 23.92
CA ILE A 108 -15.73 6.28 24.43
C ILE A 108 -14.89 7.49 24.83
N PRO A 109 -14.97 8.63 24.10
CA PRO A 109 -14.33 9.87 24.53
C PRO A 109 -15.18 10.52 25.63
N ASP A 110 -14.76 10.35 26.89
CA ASP A 110 -15.45 10.97 28.04
C ASP A 110 -14.57 12.00 28.76
N VAL A 111 -15.23 12.98 29.39
CA VAL A 111 -14.57 14.07 30.14
C VAL A 111 -13.95 13.63 31.46
N HIS A 112 -14.31 12.45 31.96
CA HIS A 112 -13.70 11.91 33.18
C HIS A 112 -12.30 11.34 32.90
N ARG A 113 -12.06 10.87 31.68
CA ARG A 113 -10.79 10.30 31.19
C ARG A 113 -9.94 11.33 30.46
N PHE A 114 -10.55 12.28 29.77
CA PHE A 114 -9.85 13.28 28.96
C PHE A 114 -10.21 14.70 29.38
N LYS A 115 -9.19 15.53 29.66
CA LYS A 115 -9.39 16.90 30.16
C LYS A 115 -9.78 17.87 29.05
N THR A 116 -9.34 17.61 27.82
CA THR A 116 -9.55 18.46 26.64
C THR A 116 -9.89 17.61 25.41
N ILE A 117 -10.44 18.26 24.38
CA ILE A 117 -10.66 17.66 23.06
C ILE A 117 -9.33 17.21 22.46
N GLU A 118 -8.27 17.99 22.66
CA GLU A 118 -6.94 17.69 22.16
C GLU A 118 -6.40 16.39 22.76
N ASP A 119 -6.57 16.19 24.08
CA ASP A 119 -6.14 14.98 24.78
C ASP A 119 -6.92 13.75 24.27
N ALA A 120 -8.23 13.89 24.09
CA ALA A 120 -9.09 12.83 23.54
C ALA A 120 -8.68 12.48 22.09
N ALA A 121 -8.49 13.50 21.24
CA ALA A 121 -8.07 13.33 19.85
C ALA A 121 -6.68 12.65 19.74
N GLU A 122 -5.77 12.92 20.68
CA GLU A 122 -4.46 12.26 20.71
C GLU A 122 -4.59 10.75 20.99
N ASN A 123 -5.42 10.37 21.95
CA ASN A 123 -5.67 8.97 22.28
C ASN A 123 -6.44 8.22 21.17
N ILE A 124 -7.41 8.89 20.53
CA ILE A 124 -8.08 8.39 19.32
C ILE A 124 -7.03 8.14 18.24
N THR A 125 -6.10 9.08 18.03
CA THR A 125 -5.02 8.92 17.05
C THR A 125 -4.13 7.73 17.38
N LEU A 126 -3.74 7.52 18.64
CA LEU A 126 -2.95 6.35 19.06
C LEU A 126 -3.64 5.03 18.72
N SER A 127 -4.95 4.95 18.90
CA SER A 127 -5.75 3.77 18.54
C SER A 127 -5.86 3.61 17.02
N ALA A 128 -6.13 4.71 16.31
CA ALA A 128 -6.25 4.74 14.86
C ALA A 128 -4.92 4.40 14.13
N LYS A 129 -3.76 4.50 14.77
CA LYS A 129 -2.45 4.16 14.16
C LYS A 129 -2.34 2.70 13.72
N ARG A 130 -3.09 1.77 14.30
CA ARG A 130 -2.91 0.33 14.06
C ARG A 130 -4.11 -0.34 13.36
N VAL A 131 -5.18 0.41 13.12
CA VAL A 131 -6.40 -0.12 12.51
C VAL A 131 -6.43 0.07 11.00
N ASP A 132 -7.23 -0.77 10.34
CA ASP A 132 -7.44 -0.74 8.90
C ASP A 132 -8.51 0.30 8.52
N ALA A 133 -9.56 0.43 9.36
CA ALA A 133 -10.59 1.45 9.23
C ALA A 133 -10.94 2.09 10.59
N THR A 134 -11.31 3.37 10.55
CA THR A 134 -11.72 4.16 11.72
C THR A 134 -13.14 4.66 11.52
N ILE A 135 -14.05 4.35 12.45
CA ILE A 135 -15.43 4.83 12.46
C ILE A 135 -15.54 5.91 13.55
N LEU A 136 -15.96 7.12 13.18
CA LEU A 136 -16.12 8.25 14.10
C LEU A 136 -17.59 8.68 14.09
N ASP A 137 -18.24 8.77 15.25
CA ASP A 137 -19.48 9.54 15.36
C ASP A 137 -19.17 11.02 15.11
N TRP A 138 -20.01 11.67 14.31
CA TRP A 138 -19.96 13.11 14.13
C TRP A 138 -20.28 13.87 15.42
N ARG A 139 -21.18 13.34 16.25
CA ARG A 139 -21.58 13.95 17.52
C ARG A 139 -20.93 13.24 18.71
N MET A 140 -19.63 13.46 18.90
CA MET A 140 -18.89 12.94 20.07
C MET A 140 -18.36 14.05 20.99
N ASP A 141 -18.93 15.25 20.87
CA ASP A 141 -18.52 16.47 21.56
C ASP A 141 -19.45 16.86 22.72
N GLU A 142 -20.58 16.15 22.93
CA GLU A 142 -21.64 16.57 23.88
C GLU A 142 -21.09 16.74 25.30
N ASN A 143 -20.20 15.84 25.71
CA ASN A 143 -19.59 15.88 27.03
C ASN A 143 -18.57 17.02 27.19
N PHE A 144 -17.97 17.50 26.10
CA PHE A 144 -16.90 18.51 26.11
C PHE A 144 -17.40 19.95 25.97
N GLY A 145 -18.71 20.17 25.75
CA GLY A 145 -19.31 21.50 25.62
C GLY A 145 -18.83 22.29 24.40
N ALA A 146 -18.39 21.59 23.35
CA ALA A 146 -17.80 22.16 22.15
C ALA A 146 -18.79 22.27 20.99
N GLU A 147 -18.38 22.92 19.90
CA GLU A 147 -19.17 22.89 18.66
C GLU A 147 -19.25 21.46 18.12
N ILE A 148 -20.39 21.12 17.51
CA ILE A 148 -20.64 19.79 16.95
C ILE A 148 -19.56 19.44 15.91
N GLY A 149 -18.98 18.25 16.05
CA GLY A 149 -17.96 17.71 15.16
C GLY A 149 -16.54 18.21 15.43
N SER A 150 -16.29 18.92 16.54
CA SER A 150 -14.97 19.48 16.87
C SER A 150 -13.94 18.38 17.13
N LEU A 151 -14.28 17.39 17.95
CA LEU A 151 -13.44 16.23 18.25
C LEU A 151 -13.23 15.37 17.01
N ALA A 152 -14.24 15.27 16.13
CA ALA A 152 -14.13 14.50 14.89
C ALA A 152 -13.10 15.14 13.96
N LYS A 153 -13.24 16.45 13.74
CA LYS A 153 -12.28 17.26 12.97
C LYS A 153 -10.88 17.20 13.56
N ALA A 154 -10.74 17.37 14.88
CA ALA A 154 -9.43 17.33 15.55
C ALA A 154 -8.76 15.96 15.41
N SER A 155 -9.53 14.87 15.55
CA SER A 155 -9.04 13.50 15.40
C SER A 155 -8.61 13.21 13.96
N ILE A 156 -9.42 13.59 12.96
CA ILE A 156 -9.07 13.46 11.54
C ILE A 156 -7.76 14.20 11.24
N LEU A 157 -7.63 15.45 11.67
CA LEU A 157 -6.41 16.24 11.45
C LEU A 157 -5.17 15.58 12.02
N LYS A 158 -5.23 15.06 13.26
CA LYS A 158 -4.09 14.36 13.89
C LYS A 158 -3.76 13.04 13.19
N ILE A 159 -4.77 12.28 12.76
CA ILE A 159 -4.57 11.04 11.98
C ILE A 159 -3.88 11.36 10.65
N LEU A 160 -4.37 12.35 9.90
CA LEU A 160 -3.80 12.72 8.59
C LEU A 160 -2.38 13.28 8.71
N GLN A 161 -2.11 14.09 9.75
CA GLN A 161 -0.75 14.57 10.03
C GLN A 161 0.20 13.42 10.34
N HIS A 162 -0.25 12.42 11.12
CA HIS A 162 0.55 11.23 11.39
C HIS A 162 0.81 10.43 10.11
N ASP A 163 -0.21 10.19 9.29
CA ASP A 163 -0.09 9.43 8.05
C ASP A 163 0.81 10.15 7.04
N LYS A 164 0.70 11.49 6.92
CA LYS A 164 1.62 12.31 6.11
C LYS A 164 3.07 12.18 6.57
N ASN A 165 3.32 12.16 7.88
CA ASN A 165 4.67 11.96 8.44
C ASN A 165 5.22 10.54 8.20
N GLN A 166 4.37 9.57 7.85
CA GLN A 166 4.76 8.21 7.48
C GLN A 166 4.84 8.02 5.96
N HIS A 167 4.73 9.09 5.16
CA HIS A 167 4.64 9.05 3.69
C HIS A 167 3.44 8.25 3.19
N GLY A 168 2.33 8.41 3.89
CA GLY A 168 1.03 7.89 3.53
C GLY A 168 0.71 6.50 4.02
N ARG A 169 -0.58 6.20 3.94
CA ARG A 169 -1.17 4.94 4.38
C ARG A 169 -2.51 4.74 3.69
N LEU A 170 -2.81 3.51 3.30
CA LEU A 170 -4.15 3.12 2.91
C LEU A 170 -5.09 3.27 4.12
N ARG A 171 -6.05 4.19 4.04
CA ARG A 171 -6.88 4.58 5.18
C ARG A 171 -8.32 4.81 4.75
N LEU A 172 -9.25 4.16 5.46
CA LEU A 172 -10.66 4.51 5.41
C LEU A 172 -11.08 5.13 6.74
N ILE A 173 -11.61 6.36 6.69
CA ILE A 173 -12.27 7.00 7.83
C ILE A 173 -13.75 7.14 7.51
N VAL A 174 -14.60 6.52 8.30
CA VAL A 174 -16.05 6.56 8.15
C VAL A 174 -16.62 7.50 9.20
N ILE A 175 -17.23 8.59 8.75
CA ILE A 175 -17.98 9.50 9.61
C ILE A 175 -19.42 9.03 9.64
N TYR A 176 -19.88 8.65 10.82
CA TYR A 176 -21.18 8.06 11.05
C TYR A 176 -22.09 9.10 11.73
N THR A 177 -23.20 9.49 11.11
CA THR A 177 -24.04 10.59 11.61
C THR A 177 -25.54 10.31 11.51
N ALA A 178 -26.31 10.79 12.50
CA ALA A 178 -27.77 10.77 12.46
C ALA A 178 -28.35 12.06 11.86
N GLU A 179 -27.51 13.02 11.49
CA GLU A 179 -27.95 14.27 10.88
C GLU A 179 -28.29 14.08 9.40
N PRO A 180 -29.41 14.66 8.92
CA PRO A 180 -29.85 14.49 7.53
C PRO A 180 -28.95 15.22 6.51
N ASN A 181 -28.13 16.18 6.96
CA ASN A 181 -27.36 17.06 6.08
C ASN A 181 -25.93 16.55 5.81
N ILE A 182 -25.78 15.36 5.22
CA ILE A 182 -24.48 14.74 4.92
C ILE A 182 -23.57 15.66 4.08
N ALA A 183 -24.13 16.35 3.09
CA ALA A 183 -23.39 17.26 2.22
C ALA A 183 -22.79 18.45 2.99
N GLU A 184 -23.48 18.93 4.02
CA GLU A 184 -23.00 20.02 4.86
C GLU A 184 -21.84 19.58 5.75
N ILE A 185 -21.96 18.38 6.36
CA ILE A 185 -20.89 17.77 7.16
C ILE A 185 -19.64 17.55 6.30
N THR A 186 -19.81 16.97 5.12
CA THR A 186 -18.74 16.74 4.14
C THR A 186 -18.05 18.06 3.78
N GLY A 187 -18.83 19.11 3.51
CA GLY A 187 -18.31 20.45 3.23
C GLY A 187 -17.58 21.09 4.41
N ASN A 188 -18.04 20.87 5.65
CA ASN A 188 -17.41 21.38 6.87
C ASN A 188 -16.04 20.72 7.10
N ILE A 189 -15.96 19.40 6.96
CA ILE A 189 -14.70 18.65 7.05
C ILE A 189 -13.74 19.13 5.94
N ALA A 190 -14.19 19.22 4.69
CA ALA A 190 -13.35 19.66 3.58
C ALA A 190 -12.77 21.07 3.79
N LYS A 191 -13.59 22.04 4.23
CA LYS A 191 -13.13 23.40 4.56
C LYS A 191 -12.10 23.41 5.69
N THR A 192 -12.33 22.59 6.71
CA THR A 192 -11.38 22.47 7.83
C THR A 192 -10.04 21.93 7.35
N LEU A 193 -10.04 20.88 6.52
CA LEU A 193 -8.83 20.30 5.95
C LEU A 193 -8.08 21.29 5.04
N GLN A 194 -8.80 22.03 4.19
CA GLN A 194 -8.21 23.06 3.32
C GLN A 194 -7.57 24.20 4.13
N SER A 195 -8.11 24.55 5.29
CA SER A 195 -7.53 25.58 6.17
C SER A 195 -6.17 25.19 6.75
N VAL A 196 -5.85 23.88 6.80
CA VAL A 196 -4.61 23.32 7.34
C VAL A 196 -3.71 22.78 6.20
N ASP A 197 -3.85 23.35 5.00
CA ASP A 197 -2.98 23.07 3.84
C ASP A 197 -3.09 21.63 3.30
N PHE A 198 -4.28 21.02 3.39
CA PHE A 198 -4.59 19.79 2.66
C PHE A 198 -5.38 20.11 1.38
N SER A 199 -4.84 19.69 0.23
CA SER A 199 -5.56 19.71 -1.05
C SER A 199 -6.60 18.59 -1.07
N VAL A 200 -7.89 18.97 -1.13
CA VAL A 200 -9.02 18.05 -0.99
C VAL A 200 -9.91 18.09 -2.24
N LEU A 201 -10.36 16.90 -2.68
CA LEU A 201 -11.34 16.69 -3.73
C LEU A 201 -12.60 16.05 -3.14
N THR A 202 -13.73 16.74 -3.23
CA THR A 202 -15.02 16.25 -2.73
C THR A 202 -15.86 15.66 -3.87
N ASN A 203 -16.33 14.43 -3.71
CA ASN A 203 -17.25 13.78 -4.64
C ASN A 203 -18.45 13.18 -3.89
N GLY A 204 -19.58 13.89 -3.88
CA GLY A 204 -20.75 13.53 -3.09
C GLY A 204 -20.41 13.50 -1.60
N ASN A 205 -20.46 12.31 -1.00
CA ASN A 205 -20.20 12.08 0.42
C ASN A 205 -18.74 11.66 0.71
N ASN A 206 -17.90 11.62 -0.32
CA ASN A 206 -16.51 11.20 -0.23
C ASN A 206 -15.57 12.40 -0.30
N ILE A 207 -14.54 12.34 0.53
CA ILE A 207 -13.42 13.30 0.58
C ILE A 207 -12.16 12.51 0.26
N ASN A 208 -11.53 12.87 -0.87
CA ASN A 208 -10.25 12.35 -1.33
C ASN A 208 -9.20 13.47 -1.29
N PHE A 209 -7.92 13.12 -1.44
CA PHE A 209 -6.81 14.06 -1.34
C PHE A 209 -6.04 14.17 -2.65
N ASP A 210 -5.67 15.39 -3.02
CA ASP A 210 -4.77 15.69 -4.15
C ASP A 210 -3.34 15.88 -3.59
N ASN A 211 -2.83 14.83 -2.95
CA ASN A 211 -1.50 14.79 -2.37
C ASN A 211 -0.97 13.35 -2.41
N ALA A 212 0.25 13.16 -2.90
CA ALA A 212 0.89 11.85 -3.00
C ALA A 212 0.97 11.10 -1.64
N ASP A 213 1.16 11.82 -0.53
CA ASP A 213 1.22 11.23 0.81
C ASP A 213 -0.17 10.77 1.32
N LEU A 214 -1.27 11.17 0.68
CA LEU A 214 -2.64 10.84 1.12
C LEU A 214 -3.51 10.28 -0.02
N GLU A 215 -2.89 9.87 -1.14
CA GLU A 215 -3.58 9.36 -2.34
C GLU A 215 -4.50 8.17 -2.03
N PHE A 216 -4.13 7.35 -1.04
CA PHE A 216 -4.88 6.16 -0.60
C PHE A 216 -5.72 6.39 0.67
N CYS A 217 -5.92 7.64 1.07
CA CYS A 217 -6.80 7.99 2.18
C CYS A 217 -8.16 8.47 1.65
N GLN A 218 -9.23 7.92 2.20
CA GLN A 218 -10.60 8.35 1.91
C GLN A 218 -11.37 8.57 3.20
N ILE A 219 -12.08 9.70 3.27
CA ILE A 219 -13.07 9.96 4.31
C ILE A 219 -14.44 9.88 3.66
N THR A 220 -15.33 9.05 4.22
CA THR A 220 -16.70 8.91 3.73
C THR A 220 -17.68 9.20 4.85
N VAL A 221 -18.65 10.08 4.56
CA VAL A 221 -19.73 10.39 5.50
C VAL A 221 -20.95 9.52 5.16
N ILE A 222 -21.44 8.77 6.15
CA ILE A 222 -22.60 7.88 6.02
C ILE A 222 -23.64 8.16 7.11
N GLU A 223 -24.89 7.83 6.81
CA GLU A 223 -25.99 7.88 7.78
C GLU A 223 -25.88 6.75 8.81
N LYS A 224 -26.43 6.98 10.01
CA LYS A 224 -26.59 5.93 11.00
C LYS A 224 -27.45 4.78 10.43
N LYS A 225 -26.88 3.57 10.41
CA LYS A 225 -27.53 2.33 10.03
C LYS A 225 -28.40 1.80 11.17
N ALA A 226 -29.41 1.00 10.83
CA ALA A 226 -30.36 0.46 11.80
C ALA A 226 -29.72 -0.67 12.64
N THR A 227 -28.73 -1.36 12.09
CA THR A 227 -28.07 -2.48 12.78
C THR A 227 -26.54 -2.41 12.63
N ALA A 228 -25.84 -2.99 13.62
CA ALA A 228 -24.39 -3.18 13.56
C ALA A 228 -23.93 -3.99 12.33
N LYS A 229 -24.77 -4.95 11.86
CA LYS A 229 -24.48 -5.77 10.68
C LYS A 229 -24.49 -4.94 9.40
N GLU A 230 -25.45 -4.03 9.26
CA GLU A 230 -25.49 -3.08 8.14
C GLU A 230 -24.28 -2.15 8.14
N LEU A 231 -23.88 -1.64 9.32
CA LEU A 231 -22.68 -0.81 9.45
C LEU A 231 -21.43 -1.58 9.01
N ARG A 232 -21.26 -2.83 9.45
CA ARG A 232 -20.16 -3.70 9.00
C ARG A 232 -20.16 -3.88 7.48
N GLU A 233 -21.30 -4.25 6.88
CA GLU A 233 -21.37 -4.42 5.41
C GLU A 233 -21.00 -3.14 4.67
N GLU A 234 -21.45 -1.99 5.15
CA GLU A 234 -21.13 -0.69 4.56
C GLU A 234 -19.64 -0.40 4.66
N VAL A 235 -19.01 -0.59 5.82
CA VAL A 235 -17.57 -0.37 6.03
C VAL A 235 -16.75 -1.27 5.11
N VAL A 236 -17.10 -2.57 5.03
CA VAL A 236 -16.42 -3.52 4.13
C VAL A 236 -16.60 -3.11 2.66
N SER A 237 -17.79 -2.65 2.28
CA SER A 237 -18.07 -2.22 0.91
C SER A 237 -17.30 -0.95 0.53
N LEU A 238 -17.25 0.03 1.42
CA LEU A 238 -16.47 1.26 1.23
C LEU A 238 -14.97 0.97 1.10
N PHE A 239 -14.44 0.07 1.96
CA PHE A 239 -13.05 -0.35 1.84
C PHE A 239 -12.79 -1.09 0.52
N THR A 240 -13.76 -1.90 0.07
CA THR A 240 -13.68 -2.58 -1.23
C THR A 240 -13.63 -1.59 -2.38
N GLU A 241 -14.47 -0.54 -2.36
CA GLU A 241 -14.47 0.51 -3.37
C GLU A 241 -13.13 1.26 -3.42
N LEU A 242 -12.52 1.51 -2.26
CA LEU A 242 -11.22 2.17 -2.15
C LEU A 242 -10.08 1.35 -2.79
N THR A 243 -10.15 0.02 -2.73
CA THR A 243 -9.05 -0.87 -3.14
C THR A 243 -9.34 -1.71 -4.37
N ILE A 244 -10.48 -1.53 -5.04
CA ILE A 244 -10.88 -2.44 -6.12
C ILE A 244 -9.93 -2.37 -7.32
N GLY A 245 -9.38 -3.53 -7.71
CA GLY A 245 -8.49 -3.64 -8.87
C GLY A 245 -7.71 -4.94 -8.89
N LEU A 246 -7.11 -5.30 -10.04
CA LEU A 246 -6.38 -6.56 -10.19
C LEU A 246 -5.17 -6.66 -9.26
N LEU A 247 -4.21 -5.73 -9.37
CA LEU A 247 -3.01 -5.72 -8.54
C LEU A 247 -3.30 -5.38 -7.06
N PRO A 248 -4.20 -4.44 -6.72
CA PRO A 248 -4.64 -4.25 -5.34
C PRO A 248 -5.22 -5.51 -4.70
N ASN A 249 -6.16 -6.21 -5.36
CA ASN A 249 -6.74 -7.45 -4.86
C ASN A 249 -5.68 -8.56 -4.68
N ALA A 250 -4.76 -8.68 -5.62
CA ALA A 250 -3.63 -9.61 -5.52
C ALA A 250 -2.74 -9.28 -4.31
N THR A 251 -2.48 -7.99 -4.08
CA THR A 251 -1.65 -7.50 -2.96
C THR A 251 -2.34 -7.75 -1.62
N LEU A 252 -3.61 -7.35 -1.48
CA LEU A 252 -4.40 -7.58 -0.26
C LEU A 252 -4.47 -9.07 0.10
N SER A 253 -4.78 -9.91 -0.90
CA SER A 253 -4.83 -11.37 -0.76
C SER A 253 -3.50 -11.94 -0.24
N THR A 254 -2.38 -11.45 -0.79
CA THR A 254 -1.03 -11.86 -0.37
C THR A 254 -0.72 -11.39 1.07
N LEU A 255 -1.08 -10.16 1.43
CA LEU A 255 -0.86 -9.63 2.77
C LEU A 255 -1.66 -10.39 3.83
N SER A 256 -2.92 -10.75 3.52
CA SER A 256 -3.73 -11.61 4.39
C SER A 256 -3.06 -12.97 4.62
N GLU A 257 -2.58 -13.61 3.57
CA GLU A 257 -1.91 -14.91 3.69
C GLU A 257 -0.60 -14.83 4.49
N LEU A 258 0.19 -13.76 4.30
CA LEU A 258 1.40 -13.53 5.10
C LEU A 258 1.06 -13.35 6.59
N ARG A 259 -0.04 -12.66 6.90
CA ARG A 259 -0.52 -12.51 8.27
C ARG A 259 -0.90 -13.88 8.86
N ASP A 260 -1.67 -14.68 8.14
CA ASP A 260 -2.09 -16.01 8.60
C ASP A 260 -0.89 -16.94 8.84
N LYS A 261 0.19 -16.78 8.06
CA LYS A 261 1.41 -17.57 8.19
C LYS A 261 2.48 -16.94 9.10
N THR A 262 2.20 -15.82 9.76
CA THR A 262 3.19 -15.11 10.61
C THR A 262 3.81 -16.01 11.67
N HIS A 263 3.00 -16.86 12.32
CA HIS A 263 3.52 -17.80 13.34
C HIS A 263 4.41 -18.90 12.75
N HIS A 264 4.15 -19.33 11.50
CA HIS A 264 5.04 -20.26 10.81
C HIS A 264 6.37 -19.60 10.45
N ILE A 265 6.35 -18.35 9.98
CA ILE A 265 7.58 -17.57 9.71
C ILE A 265 8.42 -17.45 10.98
N LEU A 266 7.79 -17.11 12.12
CA LEU A 266 8.48 -17.02 13.42
C LEU A 266 9.01 -18.38 13.90
N HIS A 267 8.34 -19.48 13.56
CA HIS A 267 8.84 -20.82 13.86
C HIS A 267 10.03 -21.20 12.97
N THR A 268 10.03 -20.82 11.69
CA THR A 268 11.19 -21.01 10.79
C THR A 268 12.41 -20.27 11.32
N PHE A 269 12.25 -19.00 11.72
CA PHE A 269 13.29 -18.20 12.37
C PHE A 269 13.29 -18.37 13.89
N SER A 270 13.34 -19.62 14.34
CA SER A 270 13.36 -19.93 15.78
C SER A 270 14.70 -19.61 16.44
N ARG A 271 14.68 -19.53 17.78
CA ARG A 271 15.85 -19.32 18.65
C ARG A 271 16.97 -20.36 18.45
N ASP A 272 16.66 -21.52 17.87
CA ASP A 272 17.64 -22.59 17.65
C ASP A 272 18.66 -22.21 16.55
N LEU A 273 18.35 -21.20 15.73
CA LEU A 273 19.26 -20.65 14.72
C LEU A 273 20.24 -19.61 15.30
N ASP A 274 19.98 -19.10 16.51
CA ASP A 274 20.79 -18.04 17.13
C ASP A 274 22.29 -18.41 17.24
N PRO A 275 22.69 -19.64 17.64
CA PRO A 275 24.10 -20.02 17.67
C PRO A 275 24.74 -20.02 16.28
N ALA A 276 24.00 -20.40 15.23
CA ALA A 276 24.50 -20.40 13.85
C ALA A 276 24.69 -18.96 13.33
N TYR A 277 23.72 -18.07 13.62
CA TYR A 277 23.84 -16.66 13.28
C TYR A 277 25.00 -15.99 14.05
N LEU A 278 25.14 -16.26 15.35
CA LEU A 278 26.27 -15.75 16.13
C LEU A 278 27.61 -16.28 15.60
N SER A 279 27.68 -17.56 15.21
CA SER A 279 28.87 -18.14 14.59
C SER A 279 29.22 -17.45 13.28
N HIS A 280 28.22 -17.10 12.47
CA HIS A 280 28.42 -16.29 11.26
C HIS A 280 29.01 -14.91 11.59
N VAL A 281 28.45 -14.20 12.58
CA VAL A 281 28.96 -12.90 13.05
C VAL A 281 30.41 -13.01 13.55
N ILE A 282 30.71 -14.02 14.38
CA ILE A 282 32.07 -14.27 14.87
C ILE A 282 33.03 -14.59 13.71
N GLY A 283 32.58 -15.36 12.72
CA GLY A 283 33.36 -15.66 11.51
C GLY A 283 33.64 -14.43 10.64
N LEU A 284 32.73 -13.46 10.60
CA LEU A 284 32.99 -12.15 10.00
C LEU A 284 34.04 -11.40 10.83
N LEU A 285 33.88 -11.32 12.16
CA LEU A 285 34.83 -10.66 13.06
C LEU A 285 36.24 -11.28 12.98
N SER A 286 36.36 -12.59 12.76
CA SER A 286 37.68 -13.23 12.65
C SER A 286 38.45 -12.76 11.41
N SER A 287 37.75 -12.34 10.34
CA SER A 287 38.37 -11.89 9.09
C SER A 287 38.79 -10.41 9.12
N PRO A 288 40.10 -10.08 9.03
CA PRO A 288 40.58 -8.69 9.07
C PRO A 288 40.01 -7.79 7.97
N LYS A 289 39.52 -8.38 6.87
CA LYS A 289 38.95 -7.63 5.74
C LYS A 289 37.55 -7.09 6.03
N VAL A 290 36.80 -7.70 6.94
CA VAL A 290 35.39 -7.35 7.23
C VAL A 290 35.12 -7.04 8.68
N ARG A 291 36.05 -7.32 9.59
CA ARG A 291 35.88 -7.14 11.03
C ARG A 291 35.23 -5.80 11.41
N GLU A 292 35.70 -4.72 10.81
CA GLU A 292 35.21 -3.35 11.09
C GLU A 292 33.75 -3.12 10.65
N ASN A 293 33.23 -3.95 9.73
CA ASN A 293 31.87 -3.86 9.19
C ASN A 293 31.05 -5.14 9.44
N ALA A 294 31.48 -6.02 10.35
CA ALA A 294 30.88 -7.34 10.51
C ALA A 294 29.38 -7.24 10.83
N GLU A 295 29.00 -6.24 11.65
CA GLU A 295 27.62 -5.96 12.02
C GLU A 295 26.75 -5.58 10.81
N GLU A 296 27.20 -4.64 9.96
CA GLU A 296 26.46 -4.23 8.76
C GLU A 296 26.32 -5.39 7.77
N VAL A 297 27.38 -6.19 7.57
CA VAL A 297 27.36 -7.34 6.65
C VAL A 297 26.42 -8.44 7.17
N ALA A 298 26.44 -8.71 8.48
CA ALA A 298 25.53 -9.69 9.09
C ALA A 298 24.07 -9.23 9.03
N LEU A 299 23.81 -7.93 9.23
CA LEU A 299 22.47 -7.35 9.10
C LEU A 299 21.95 -7.49 7.66
N ASP A 300 22.75 -7.13 6.66
CA ASP A 300 22.39 -7.28 5.24
C ASP A 300 22.09 -8.75 4.90
N TYR A 301 22.90 -9.68 5.42
CA TYR A 301 22.66 -11.12 5.25
C TYR A 301 21.33 -11.58 5.86
N ALA A 302 21.05 -11.19 7.12
CA ALA A 302 19.82 -11.56 7.80
C ALA A 302 18.58 -10.97 7.09
N ALA A 303 18.65 -9.71 6.66
CA ALA A 303 17.57 -9.06 5.94
C ALA A 303 17.26 -9.75 4.59
N GLU A 304 18.29 -10.12 3.83
CA GLU A 304 18.12 -10.83 2.54
C GLU A 304 17.55 -12.23 2.77
N LEU A 305 18.01 -12.95 3.80
CA LEU A 305 17.51 -14.28 4.13
C LEU A 305 16.01 -14.26 4.49
N ILE A 306 15.59 -13.31 5.32
CA ILE A 306 14.18 -13.11 5.67
C ILE A 306 13.36 -12.72 4.44
N ALA A 307 13.87 -11.81 3.61
CA ALA A 307 13.18 -11.36 2.40
C ALA A 307 12.97 -12.50 1.38
N GLU A 308 13.97 -13.36 1.17
CA GLU A 308 13.83 -14.50 0.26
C GLU A 308 12.85 -15.56 0.80
N GLU A 309 12.77 -15.77 2.11
CA GLU A 309 11.74 -16.64 2.70
C GLU A 309 10.32 -16.10 2.44
N LEU A 310 10.10 -14.81 2.71
CA LEU A 310 8.80 -14.16 2.43
C LEU A 310 8.45 -14.25 0.94
N LYS A 311 9.40 -14.01 0.06
CA LYS A 311 9.22 -14.11 -1.39
C LYS A 311 8.88 -15.53 -1.82
N SER A 312 9.54 -16.55 -1.27
CA SER A 312 9.25 -17.96 -1.56
C SER A 312 7.80 -18.31 -1.23
N MET A 313 7.31 -17.85 -0.07
CA MET A 313 5.93 -18.05 0.34
C MET A 313 4.92 -17.39 -0.60
N ILE A 314 5.21 -16.16 -1.05
CA ILE A 314 4.37 -15.42 -2.01
C ILE A 314 4.32 -16.15 -3.36
N GLN A 315 5.46 -16.68 -3.83
CA GLN A 315 5.53 -17.36 -5.14
C GLN A 315 4.65 -18.61 -5.24
N ILE A 316 4.36 -19.28 -4.12
CA ILE A 316 3.49 -20.46 -4.06
C ILE A 316 2.07 -20.13 -3.57
N SER A 317 1.74 -18.84 -3.41
CA SER A 317 0.43 -18.39 -2.93
C SER A 317 -0.68 -18.75 -3.91
N HIS A 318 -1.62 -19.59 -3.45
CA HIS A 318 -2.84 -19.89 -4.19
C HIS A 318 -3.81 -18.70 -4.26
N PRO A 319 -4.07 -17.96 -3.16
CA PRO A 319 -4.91 -16.76 -3.19
C PRO A 319 -4.40 -15.68 -4.16
N LEU A 320 -3.07 -15.47 -4.26
CA LEU A 320 -2.47 -14.57 -5.25
C LEU A 320 -2.79 -15.03 -6.68
N LYS A 321 -2.61 -16.32 -6.96
CA LYS A 321 -2.89 -16.90 -8.28
C LYS A 321 -4.34 -16.72 -8.69
N LEU A 322 -5.30 -16.97 -7.78
CA LEU A 322 -6.74 -16.79 -8.04
C LEU A 322 -7.11 -15.32 -8.27
N SER A 323 -6.41 -14.36 -7.66
CA SER A 323 -6.65 -12.93 -7.87
C SER A 323 -6.23 -12.43 -9.26
N LEU A 324 -5.35 -13.16 -9.97
CA LEU A 324 -4.80 -12.75 -11.27
C LEU A 324 -5.03 -13.79 -12.37
N GLU A 325 -5.83 -14.82 -12.12
CA GLU A 325 -6.13 -15.82 -13.14
C GLU A 325 -6.99 -15.25 -14.28
N LYS A 326 -6.99 -15.97 -15.40
CA LYS A 326 -7.70 -15.60 -16.63
C LYS A 326 -9.16 -15.20 -16.38
N ASN A 327 -9.91 -15.99 -15.63
CA ASN A 327 -11.32 -15.71 -15.31
C ASN A 327 -11.47 -14.41 -14.51
N ARG A 328 -10.54 -14.15 -13.58
CA ARG A 328 -10.56 -12.94 -12.76
C ARG A 328 -10.29 -11.68 -13.58
N ILE A 329 -9.42 -11.76 -14.58
CA ILE A 329 -9.18 -10.65 -15.53
C ILE A 329 -10.43 -10.41 -16.39
N ILE A 330 -11.10 -11.47 -16.85
CA ILE A 330 -12.36 -11.38 -17.62
C ILE A 330 -13.48 -10.72 -16.78
N ASP A 331 -13.59 -11.08 -15.50
CA ASP A 331 -14.51 -10.46 -14.56
C ASP A 331 -14.19 -8.97 -14.37
N TRP A 332 -12.91 -8.62 -14.25
CA TRP A 332 -12.45 -7.23 -14.13
C TRP A 332 -12.81 -6.40 -15.36
N LEU A 333 -12.59 -6.91 -16.57
CA LEU A 333 -12.97 -6.23 -17.82
C LEU A 333 -14.47 -5.90 -17.87
N SER A 334 -15.30 -6.81 -17.37
CA SER A 334 -16.75 -6.60 -17.28
C SER A 334 -17.11 -5.55 -16.23
N HIS A 335 -16.36 -5.52 -15.13
CA HIS A 335 -16.60 -4.60 -14.02
C HIS A 335 -16.18 -3.17 -14.35
N VAL A 336 -15.05 -2.95 -15.03
CA VAL A 336 -14.60 -1.58 -15.36
C VAL A 336 -15.43 -0.92 -16.47
N ASN A 337 -16.02 -1.73 -17.35
CA ASN A 337 -16.88 -1.27 -18.44
C ASN A 337 -18.31 -1.79 -18.26
N MET A 338 -18.96 -1.37 -17.16
CA MET A 338 -20.32 -1.81 -16.82
C MET A 338 -21.37 -1.38 -17.87
N GLU A 339 -21.15 -0.23 -18.51
CA GLU A 339 -22.04 0.33 -19.54
C GLU A 339 -21.89 -0.40 -20.89
N ASN A 340 -20.91 -1.29 -21.01
CA ASN A 340 -20.55 -2.02 -22.24
C ASN A 340 -20.27 -1.08 -23.42
N ASP A 341 -19.49 -0.02 -23.17
CA ASP A 341 -18.97 0.86 -24.22
C ASP A 341 -18.08 0.06 -25.19
N ASP A 342 -18.38 0.15 -26.49
CA ASP A 342 -17.63 -0.51 -27.55
C ASP A 342 -16.24 0.11 -27.80
N ASP A 343 -15.96 1.29 -27.24
CA ASP A 343 -14.72 2.04 -27.39
C ASP A 343 -13.99 2.31 -26.06
N PHE A 344 -14.26 1.48 -25.05
CA PHE A 344 -13.76 1.68 -23.68
C PHE A 344 -12.25 1.47 -23.51
N PHE A 345 -11.68 0.48 -24.21
CA PHE A 345 -10.26 0.15 -24.13
C PHE A 345 -9.54 0.63 -25.38
N GLU A 346 -8.46 1.37 -25.23
CA GLU A 346 -7.55 1.69 -26.33
C GLU A 346 -6.34 0.77 -26.24
N ILE A 347 -6.12 -0.06 -27.25
CA ILE A 347 -4.94 -0.89 -27.41
C ILE A 347 -3.99 -0.18 -28.35
N VAL A 348 -2.80 0.17 -27.86
CA VAL A 348 -1.71 0.76 -28.64
C VAL A 348 -0.65 -0.31 -28.87
N VAL A 349 -0.27 -0.53 -30.13
CA VAL A 349 0.74 -1.49 -30.56
C VAL A 349 1.79 -0.72 -31.36
N GLY A 350 2.95 -0.47 -30.77
CA GLY A 350 3.95 0.42 -31.38
C GLY A 350 3.38 1.82 -31.59
N ASP A 351 3.21 2.21 -32.86
CA ASP A 351 2.68 3.52 -33.27
C ASP A 351 1.20 3.45 -33.75
N GLU A 352 0.61 2.25 -33.76
CA GLU A 352 -0.78 1.99 -34.17
C GLU A 352 -1.69 1.89 -32.93
N SER A 353 -2.96 2.23 -33.06
CA SER A 353 -3.92 2.11 -31.97
C SER A 353 -5.32 1.79 -32.46
N GLY A 354 -6.09 1.05 -31.64
CA GLY A 354 -7.51 0.79 -31.88
C GLY A 354 -8.30 0.76 -30.58
N LYS A 355 -9.53 1.28 -30.64
CA LYS A 355 -10.46 1.27 -29.51
C LYS A 355 -11.41 0.08 -29.60
N VAL A 356 -11.59 -0.63 -28.50
CA VAL A 356 -12.38 -1.87 -28.44
C VAL A 356 -13.17 -1.97 -27.15
N GLY A 357 -14.25 -2.75 -27.19
CA GLY A 357 -15.08 -3.06 -26.03
C GLY A 357 -14.61 -4.29 -25.25
N SER A 358 -15.35 -4.61 -24.19
CA SER A 358 -15.00 -5.72 -23.28
C SER A 358 -15.03 -7.10 -23.96
N SER A 359 -15.93 -7.34 -24.93
CA SER A 359 -16.00 -8.65 -25.62
C SER A 359 -14.68 -8.98 -26.31
N ARG A 360 -14.15 -8.00 -27.07
CA ARG A 360 -12.90 -8.15 -27.81
C ARG A 360 -11.70 -8.40 -26.89
N MET A 361 -11.64 -7.69 -25.76
CA MET A 361 -10.59 -7.91 -24.75
C MET A 361 -10.67 -9.31 -24.13
N LYS A 362 -11.88 -9.80 -23.86
CA LYS A 362 -12.10 -11.16 -23.36
C LYS A 362 -11.67 -12.20 -24.38
N GLU A 363 -11.97 -11.99 -25.66
CA GLU A 363 -11.52 -12.87 -26.76
C GLU A 363 -9.99 -12.89 -26.85
N LEU A 364 -9.31 -11.74 -26.74
CA LEU A 364 -7.85 -11.67 -26.75
C LEU A 364 -7.23 -12.46 -25.58
N ILE A 365 -7.77 -12.33 -24.37
CA ILE A 365 -7.30 -13.09 -23.21
C ILE A 365 -7.69 -14.57 -23.35
N ALA A 366 -8.80 -14.86 -24.04
CA ALA A 366 -9.27 -16.21 -24.31
C ALA A 366 -8.37 -16.97 -25.29
N ALA A 367 -7.83 -16.26 -26.29
CA ALA A 367 -7.08 -16.82 -27.40
C ALA A 367 -5.81 -17.57 -26.95
N THR A 368 -5.59 -18.72 -27.56
CA THR A 368 -4.40 -19.57 -27.35
C THR A 368 -3.66 -19.87 -28.65
N GLU A 369 -4.29 -19.64 -29.79
CA GLU A 369 -3.75 -19.95 -31.11
C GLU A 369 -3.51 -18.67 -31.93
N ASN A 370 -2.46 -18.69 -32.75
CA ASN A 370 -2.07 -17.56 -33.58
C ASN A 370 -3.18 -17.09 -34.53
N GLU A 371 -3.93 -18.02 -35.11
CA GLU A 371 -5.05 -17.71 -36.02
C GLU A 371 -6.18 -16.96 -35.31
N GLN A 372 -6.44 -17.30 -34.03
CA GLN A 372 -7.44 -16.60 -33.22
C GLN A 372 -7.00 -15.17 -32.95
N ILE A 373 -5.75 -14.98 -32.53
CA ILE A 373 -5.18 -13.64 -32.26
C ILE A 373 -5.20 -12.78 -33.52
N ASP A 374 -4.75 -13.31 -34.66
CA ASP A 374 -4.75 -12.57 -35.93
C ASP A 374 -6.17 -12.17 -36.36
N THR A 375 -7.13 -13.09 -36.25
CA THR A 375 -8.55 -12.80 -36.54
C THR A 375 -9.08 -11.68 -35.65
N ILE A 376 -8.74 -11.70 -34.35
CA ILE A 376 -9.17 -10.67 -33.41
C ILE A 376 -8.46 -9.33 -33.68
N LEU A 377 -7.20 -9.32 -34.10
CA LEU A 377 -6.48 -8.07 -34.43
C LEU A 377 -7.04 -7.40 -35.71
N GLN A 378 -7.47 -8.19 -36.69
CA GLN A 378 -7.94 -7.72 -38.00
C GLN A 378 -9.43 -7.36 -38.06
N SER A 379 -10.22 -7.83 -37.09
CA SER A 379 -11.64 -7.49 -36.95
C SER A 379 -11.86 -5.97 -36.85
N GLU A 380 -12.99 -5.44 -37.35
CA GLU A 380 -13.30 -4.01 -37.17
C GLU A 380 -13.77 -3.72 -35.72
N PRO A 381 -13.43 -2.58 -35.12
CA PRO A 381 -12.42 -1.62 -35.56
C PRO A 381 -11.01 -2.23 -35.49
N LYS A 382 -10.21 -2.01 -36.54
CA LYS A 382 -8.84 -2.53 -36.60
C LYS A 382 -7.96 -1.91 -35.51
N ILE A 383 -7.17 -2.76 -34.84
CA ILE A 383 -6.12 -2.33 -33.91
C ILE A 383 -4.82 -2.00 -34.66
N ILE A 384 -4.54 -2.75 -35.73
CA ILE A 384 -3.35 -2.61 -36.57
C ILE A 384 -3.80 -2.36 -38.02
N SER A 385 -3.25 -1.32 -38.66
CA SER A 385 -3.65 -0.92 -40.01
C SER A 385 -3.19 -1.91 -41.11
N LYS A 386 -3.90 -1.90 -42.25
CA LYS A 386 -3.70 -2.87 -43.36
C LYS A 386 -2.36 -2.67 -44.07
N GLY A 387 -1.54 -3.71 -44.14
CA GLY A 387 -0.32 -3.77 -44.97
C GLY A 387 0.86 -4.50 -44.33
N GLN A 388 0.77 -4.83 -43.04
CA GLN A 388 1.76 -5.61 -42.30
C GLN A 388 1.12 -6.90 -41.78
N ASP A 389 1.92 -7.96 -41.63
CA ASP A 389 1.53 -9.16 -40.91
C ASP A 389 1.21 -8.76 -39.45
N SER A 390 -0.09 -8.74 -39.12
CA SER A 390 -0.60 -8.15 -37.88
C SER A 390 -0.10 -8.89 -36.65
N LEU A 391 0.05 -10.21 -36.76
CA LEU A 391 0.59 -11.05 -35.69
C LEU A 391 2.06 -10.74 -35.43
N SER A 392 2.92 -10.74 -36.46
CA SER A 392 4.34 -10.43 -36.24
C SER A 392 4.59 -8.99 -35.81
N PHE A 393 3.73 -8.05 -36.23
CA PHE A 393 3.75 -6.69 -35.72
C PHE A 393 3.38 -6.64 -34.22
N PHE A 394 2.34 -7.36 -33.81
CA PHE A 394 1.91 -7.47 -32.42
C PHE A 394 3.00 -8.09 -31.52
N GLU A 395 3.70 -9.12 -31.99
CA GLU A 395 4.78 -9.80 -31.26
C GLU A 395 6.04 -8.93 -31.06
N ARG A 396 6.35 -8.05 -32.02
CA ARG A 396 7.61 -7.29 -32.03
C ARG A 396 7.51 -5.92 -31.36
N ASN A 397 6.30 -5.42 -31.15
CA ASN A 397 6.08 -4.05 -30.69
C ASN A 397 5.57 -4.00 -29.26
N ARG A 398 5.78 -2.85 -28.61
CA ARG A 398 5.25 -2.59 -27.27
C ARG A 398 3.72 -2.52 -27.32
N ILE A 399 3.08 -3.23 -26.41
CA ILE A 399 1.63 -3.20 -26.21
C ILE A 399 1.33 -2.30 -25.00
N GLN A 400 0.35 -1.41 -25.15
CA GLN A 400 -0.21 -0.61 -24.07
C GLN A 400 -1.72 -0.69 -24.13
N VAL A 401 -2.34 -0.84 -22.97
CA VAL A 401 -3.81 -0.76 -22.83
C VAL A 401 -4.11 0.46 -21.99
N ASN A 402 -4.93 1.35 -22.53
CA ASN A 402 -5.46 2.54 -21.84
C ASN A 402 -6.97 2.39 -21.69
N LEU A 403 -7.53 2.97 -20.63
CA LEU A 403 -8.97 3.04 -20.43
C LEU A 403 -9.47 4.43 -20.86
N LYS A 404 -10.67 4.52 -21.45
CA LYS A 404 -11.29 5.76 -21.93
C LYS A 404 -11.30 6.89 -20.89
N ASN A 405 -11.49 6.55 -19.61
CA ASN A 405 -11.46 7.47 -18.46
C ASN A 405 -10.32 7.16 -17.47
N GLY A 406 -9.29 6.43 -17.91
CA GLY A 406 -8.18 5.99 -17.06
C GLY A 406 -7.00 6.95 -17.04
N THR A 407 -6.10 6.74 -16.08
CA THR A 407 -4.81 7.43 -16.03
C THR A 407 -3.91 6.97 -17.17
N THR A 408 -3.27 7.92 -17.86
CA THR A 408 -2.39 7.64 -19.02
C THR A 408 -0.96 7.22 -18.63
N ASP A 409 -0.60 7.26 -17.35
CA ASP A 409 0.74 6.96 -16.82
C ASP A 409 0.86 5.59 -16.14
N SER A 410 -0.18 4.75 -16.22
CA SER A 410 -0.25 3.45 -15.53
C SER A 410 0.95 2.52 -15.84
N HIS A 411 1.39 2.48 -17.10
CA HIS A 411 2.56 1.72 -17.54
C HIS A 411 3.86 2.23 -16.90
N GLU A 412 4.00 3.54 -16.72
CA GLU A 412 5.16 4.12 -16.04
C GLU A 412 5.13 3.81 -14.55
N LYS A 413 3.97 3.94 -13.91
CA LYS A 413 3.79 3.57 -12.48
C LYS A 413 4.19 2.12 -12.24
N LEU A 414 3.76 1.18 -13.09
CA LEU A 414 4.17 -0.22 -12.99
C LEU A 414 5.67 -0.41 -13.24
N SER A 415 6.23 0.27 -14.25
CA SER A 415 7.66 0.21 -14.58
C SER A 415 8.53 0.73 -13.43
N ILE A 416 8.08 1.76 -12.70
CA ILE A 416 8.75 2.27 -11.50
C ILE A 416 8.80 1.19 -10.42
N ILE A 417 7.67 0.52 -10.15
CA ILE A 417 7.62 -0.58 -9.15
C ILE A 417 8.57 -1.70 -9.55
N GLU A 418 8.68 -2.03 -10.84
CA GLU A 418 9.59 -3.05 -11.34
C GLU A 418 11.06 -2.65 -11.17
N CYS A 419 11.43 -1.45 -11.61
CA CYS A 419 12.81 -0.98 -11.67
C CYS A 419 13.38 -0.58 -10.31
N LYS A 420 12.56 0.08 -9.49
CA LYS A 420 12.99 0.75 -8.26
C LYS A 420 13.23 -0.23 -7.12
N ARG A 421 14.38 -0.08 -6.45
CA ARG A 421 14.58 -0.58 -5.07
C ARG A 421 14.34 0.51 -4.04
N ARG A 422 14.95 1.68 -4.25
CA ARG A 422 14.84 2.87 -3.38
C ARG A 422 14.92 4.14 -4.22
N ASP A 423 14.28 5.19 -3.75
CA ASP A 423 14.31 6.52 -4.37
C ASP A 423 14.18 7.61 -3.30
N GLY A 424 13.97 8.84 -3.76
CA GLY A 424 13.76 10.00 -2.90
C GLY A 424 12.52 9.93 -2.00
N LEU A 425 11.49 9.17 -2.38
CA LEU A 425 10.26 8.98 -1.60
C LEU A 425 10.38 7.84 -0.59
N SER A 426 11.13 6.78 -0.94
CA SER A 426 11.23 5.55 -0.14
C SER A 426 12.20 5.67 1.04
N LEU A 427 13.05 6.71 1.07
CA LEU A 427 13.99 6.96 2.17
C LEU A 427 13.36 7.86 3.24
N THR A 428 12.50 7.26 4.04
CA THR A 428 11.75 7.96 5.11
C THR A 428 12.57 8.10 6.40
N ASN A 429 13.57 7.22 6.60
CA ASN A 429 14.44 7.24 7.77
C ASN A 429 15.71 8.06 7.50
N LEU A 430 15.77 9.28 8.04
CA LEU A 430 16.95 10.15 7.97
C LEU A 430 18.22 9.55 8.60
N ALA A 431 18.09 8.50 9.42
CA ALA A 431 19.23 7.80 10.01
C ALA A 431 19.91 6.81 9.03
N TYR A 432 19.25 6.43 7.94
CA TYR A 432 19.84 5.53 6.94
C TYR A 432 20.63 6.31 5.89
N ALA A 433 21.92 6.02 5.78
CA ALA A 433 22.81 6.57 4.76
C ALA A 433 23.00 5.56 3.61
N PRO A 434 22.54 5.85 2.38
CA PRO A 434 22.67 4.93 1.25
C PRO A 434 24.13 4.58 0.93
N ASN A 435 24.40 3.28 0.79
CA ASN A 435 25.66 2.79 0.25
C ASN A 435 25.66 2.88 -1.28
N ILE A 436 26.73 3.44 -1.86
CA ILE A 436 26.93 3.47 -3.31
C ILE A 436 27.47 2.12 -3.75
N LYS A 437 26.73 1.47 -4.64
CA LYS A 437 26.97 0.12 -5.15
C LYS A 437 26.22 -0.11 -6.45
N LEU A 438 26.36 -1.28 -7.06
CA LEU A 438 25.65 -1.69 -8.28
C LEU A 438 24.18 -1.22 -8.28
N GLY A 439 23.79 -0.48 -9.32
CA GLY A 439 22.43 0.04 -9.48
C GLY A 439 22.13 1.36 -8.76
N SER A 440 23.07 1.91 -7.98
CA SER A 440 22.94 3.25 -7.41
C SER A 440 22.94 4.30 -8.52
N ILE A 441 21.99 5.23 -8.46
CA ILE A 441 21.82 6.30 -9.43
C ILE A 441 22.25 7.61 -8.78
N ILE A 442 23.15 8.32 -9.46
CA ILE A 442 23.69 9.60 -9.01
C ILE A 442 23.45 10.67 -10.08
N LYS A 443 23.42 11.93 -9.65
CA LYS A 443 23.26 13.12 -10.47
C LYS A 443 24.40 14.10 -10.19
N ASP A 444 24.98 14.69 -11.23
CA ASP A 444 25.98 15.76 -11.06
C ASP A 444 25.33 17.16 -10.94
N LYS A 445 26.13 18.18 -10.57
CA LYS A 445 25.67 19.58 -10.49
C LYS A 445 25.16 20.15 -11.83
N LYS A 446 25.47 19.51 -12.96
CA LYS A 446 24.99 19.90 -14.31
C LYS A 446 23.67 19.19 -14.67
N GLY A 447 23.15 18.36 -13.77
CA GLY A 447 21.91 17.61 -13.95
C GLY A 447 22.04 16.33 -14.77
N LYS A 448 23.25 15.83 -15.03
CA LYS A 448 23.44 14.55 -15.74
C LYS A 448 23.35 13.39 -14.77
N TYR A 449 22.77 12.29 -15.24
CA TYR A 449 22.54 11.10 -14.44
C TYR A 449 23.54 10.00 -14.79
N TYR A 450 23.89 9.19 -13.79
CA TYR A 450 24.82 8.09 -13.91
C TYR A 450 24.36 6.89 -13.08
N ILE A 451 24.48 5.67 -13.61
CA ILE A 451 24.13 4.42 -12.93
C ILE A 451 25.42 3.68 -12.56
N CYS A 452 25.59 3.31 -11.29
CA CYS A 452 26.76 2.60 -10.81
C CYS A 452 26.82 1.17 -11.36
N LEU A 453 27.96 0.80 -11.94
CA LEU A 453 28.24 -0.53 -12.48
C LEU A 453 29.09 -1.39 -11.54
N GLN A 454 29.58 -0.82 -10.43
CA GLN A 454 30.49 -1.49 -9.52
C GLN A 454 29.80 -2.67 -8.81
N PRO A 455 30.33 -3.91 -8.92
CA PRO A 455 29.78 -5.05 -8.18
C PRO A 455 29.71 -4.82 -6.67
N LEU A 456 28.77 -5.50 -6.00
CA LEU A 456 28.56 -5.39 -4.56
C LEU A 456 29.83 -5.75 -3.75
N CYS A 457 30.54 -6.80 -4.15
CA CYS A 457 31.76 -7.27 -3.49
C CYS A 457 32.90 -6.24 -3.52
N ASP A 458 32.94 -5.42 -4.56
CA ASP A 458 33.97 -4.40 -4.78
C ASP A 458 33.57 -3.04 -4.20
N SER A 459 32.33 -2.91 -3.76
CA SER A 459 31.79 -1.69 -3.14
C SER A 459 31.93 -1.69 -1.60
N VAL A 460 32.41 -2.80 -1.03
CA VAL A 460 32.57 -3.02 0.41
C VAL A 460 34.04 -3.28 0.77
N ARG A 461 34.38 -3.15 2.05
CA ARG A 461 35.72 -3.49 2.59
C ARG A 461 36.87 -2.65 2.02
N LEU A 462 36.56 -1.49 1.45
CA LEU A 462 37.52 -0.59 0.80
C LEU A 462 38.65 -0.21 1.78
N SER A 463 39.91 -0.24 1.34
CA SER A 463 41.06 0.18 2.15
C SER A 463 41.38 1.67 2.03
N SER A 464 40.99 2.28 0.91
CA SER A 464 41.20 3.69 0.58
C SER A 464 39.99 4.23 -0.18
N ASP A 465 40.03 5.51 -0.53
CA ASP A 465 39.15 6.05 -1.56
C ASP A 465 39.31 5.23 -2.84
N ALA A 466 38.21 5.06 -3.57
CA ALA A 466 38.12 4.08 -4.65
C ALA A 466 37.40 4.65 -5.87
N SER A 467 37.90 4.25 -7.02
CA SER A 467 37.33 4.59 -8.31
C SER A 467 36.18 3.66 -8.64
N PHE A 468 35.00 4.21 -8.85
CA PHE A 468 33.81 3.45 -9.22
C PHE A 468 33.47 3.73 -10.68
N LEU A 469 33.06 2.69 -11.40
CA LEU A 469 32.57 2.81 -12.76
C LEU A 469 31.07 3.09 -12.77
N PHE A 470 30.67 4.03 -13.61
CA PHE A 470 29.29 4.41 -13.82
C PHE A 470 28.97 4.48 -15.32
N LEU A 471 27.72 4.19 -15.66
CA LEU A 471 27.15 4.42 -16.98
C LEU A 471 26.46 5.78 -17.00
N ALA A 472 26.92 6.70 -17.84
CA ALA A 472 26.19 7.94 -18.10
C ALA A 472 24.88 7.65 -18.85
N VAL A 473 23.77 8.15 -18.32
CA VAL A 473 22.43 7.93 -18.87
C VAL A 473 21.74 9.27 -19.18
N LYS A 474 20.91 9.27 -20.23
CA LYS A 474 20.21 10.47 -20.67
C LYS A 474 18.82 10.53 -20.03
N GLU A 475 18.48 11.65 -19.42
CA GLU A 475 17.10 11.97 -19.02
C GLU A 475 16.26 12.31 -20.27
N VAL A 476 15.09 11.68 -20.38
CA VAL A 476 14.18 11.85 -21.52
C VAL A 476 12.99 12.70 -21.07
N LYS A 477 13.00 13.97 -21.48
CA LYS A 477 11.95 14.94 -21.13
C LYS A 477 10.76 14.94 -22.09
N GLU A 478 10.98 14.48 -23.32
CA GLU A 478 9.94 14.40 -24.35
C GLU A 478 8.93 13.30 -24.01
N PRO A 479 7.62 13.56 -24.05
CA PRO A 479 6.59 12.56 -23.73
C PRO A 479 6.64 11.31 -24.62
N THR A 480 7.02 11.46 -25.89
CA THR A 480 7.13 10.36 -26.87
C THR A 480 8.55 9.79 -26.97
N GLY A 481 9.48 10.30 -26.16
CA GLY A 481 10.86 9.87 -26.20
C GLY A 481 11.01 8.42 -25.73
N LYS A 482 11.78 7.62 -26.47
CA LYS A 482 12.12 6.26 -26.03
C LYS A 482 12.96 6.33 -24.75
N PHE A 483 12.60 5.55 -23.75
CA PHE A 483 13.34 5.36 -22.50
C PHE A 483 13.49 3.88 -22.19
N THR A 484 14.33 3.55 -21.21
CA THR A 484 14.62 2.17 -20.80
C THR A 484 14.22 1.89 -19.36
N HIS A 485 14.28 2.90 -18.50
CA HIS A 485 14.03 2.80 -17.06
C HIS A 485 13.31 4.05 -16.59
N VAL A 486 12.54 3.95 -15.52
CA VAL A 486 11.87 5.09 -14.89
C VAL A 486 12.11 5.01 -13.38
N ILE A 487 12.44 6.15 -12.77
CA ILE A 487 12.50 6.32 -11.32
C ILE A 487 11.65 7.53 -10.91
N GLN A 488 11.44 7.73 -9.62
CA GLN A 488 10.73 8.92 -9.11
C GLN A 488 11.67 9.87 -8.40
N SER A 489 11.43 11.17 -8.59
CA SER A 489 12.02 12.23 -7.80
C SER A 489 11.44 12.22 -6.38
N LYS A 490 11.99 13.05 -5.49
CA LYS A 490 11.46 13.27 -4.13
C LYS A 490 10.07 13.90 -4.11
N THR A 491 9.66 14.56 -5.18
CA THR A 491 8.34 15.18 -5.32
C THR A 491 7.35 14.28 -6.02
N GLY A 492 7.72 13.03 -6.34
CA GLY A 492 6.89 12.08 -7.08
C GLY A 492 6.92 12.24 -8.60
N GLU A 493 7.73 13.16 -9.14
CA GLU A 493 7.87 13.32 -10.59
C GLU A 493 8.60 12.13 -11.22
N ASN A 494 8.06 11.60 -12.33
CA ASN A 494 8.68 10.51 -13.08
C ASN A 494 9.92 11.01 -13.84
N ILE A 495 11.07 10.39 -13.57
CA ILE A 495 12.34 10.63 -14.27
C ILE A 495 12.59 9.46 -15.22
N ARG A 496 12.40 9.72 -16.52
CA ARG A 496 12.65 8.73 -17.59
C ARG A 496 14.12 8.70 -17.96
N LEU A 497 14.75 7.53 -17.90
CA LEU A 497 16.17 7.33 -18.17
C LEU A 497 16.37 6.42 -19.39
N MET A 498 17.21 6.89 -20.32
CA MET A 498 17.71 6.13 -21.47
C MET A 498 19.15 5.67 -21.19
N ALA A 499 19.29 4.39 -20.86
CA ALA A 499 20.56 3.73 -20.61
C ALA A 499 21.08 3.10 -21.91
N ARG A 500 22.07 3.75 -22.53
CA ARG A 500 22.77 3.18 -23.69
C ARG A 500 24.01 2.45 -23.19
N CYS A 501 23.98 1.12 -23.24
CA CYS A 501 25.09 0.26 -22.78
C CYS A 501 26.26 0.26 -23.77
N SER A 502 26.96 1.39 -23.85
CA SER A 502 28.13 1.61 -24.70
C SER A 502 29.35 1.96 -23.88
N THR A 503 30.52 1.47 -24.31
CA THR A 503 31.82 1.81 -23.71
C THR A 503 32.05 3.32 -23.62
N GLN A 504 31.57 4.09 -24.61
CA GLN A 504 31.69 5.55 -24.66
C GLN A 504 30.89 6.27 -23.57
N CYS A 505 29.91 5.59 -22.95
CA CYS A 505 29.10 6.12 -21.88
C CYS A 505 29.68 5.82 -20.49
N ILE A 506 30.75 5.03 -20.39
CA ILE A 506 31.38 4.69 -19.11
C ILE A 506 32.13 5.91 -18.57
N ARG A 507 31.91 6.24 -17.31
CA ARG A 507 32.58 7.30 -16.57
C ARG A 507 33.15 6.74 -15.28
N LYS A 508 34.29 7.27 -14.89
CA LYS A 508 34.99 6.92 -13.66
C LYS A 508 34.80 8.07 -12.67
N PHE A 509 34.42 7.76 -11.44
CA PHE A 509 34.37 8.72 -10.35
C PHE A 509 35.21 8.22 -9.18
N ASP A 510 36.11 9.07 -8.67
CA ASP A 510 36.97 8.74 -7.53
C ASP A 510 36.25 9.13 -6.24
N LEU A 511 35.52 8.17 -5.66
CA LEU A 511 34.62 8.41 -4.55
C LEU A 511 35.34 8.27 -3.20
N LYS A 512 34.99 9.17 -2.27
CA LYS A 512 35.56 9.17 -0.93
C LYS A 512 34.96 8.07 -0.07
N ARG A 513 35.82 7.28 0.56
CA ARG A 513 35.46 6.21 1.49
C ARG A 513 35.00 6.79 2.84
N ASN A 514 33.96 6.20 3.39
CA ASN A 514 33.64 6.31 4.81
C ASN A 514 34.61 5.42 5.62
N LYS A 515 35.40 6.04 6.51
CA LYS A 515 36.48 5.33 7.22
C LYS A 515 35.98 4.24 8.16
N THR A 516 34.82 4.47 8.80
CA THR A 516 34.22 3.54 9.77
C THR A 516 33.64 2.32 9.07
N THR A 517 32.84 2.56 8.04
CA THR A 517 32.05 1.51 7.36
C THR A 517 32.77 0.95 6.13
N ARG A 518 33.97 1.45 5.80
CA ARG A 518 34.79 1.03 4.66
C ARG A 518 34.03 0.90 3.33
N THR A 519 32.98 1.69 3.14
CA THR A 519 32.15 1.77 1.93
C THR A 519 32.10 3.22 1.46
N VAL A 520 31.50 3.46 0.30
CA VAL A 520 31.11 4.81 -0.11
C VAL A 520 29.67 5.03 0.33
N LYS A 521 29.44 5.98 1.24
CA LYS A 521 28.10 6.35 1.71
C LYS A 521 27.72 7.75 1.24
N ALA A 522 26.45 7.92 0.87
CA ALA A 522 25.87 9.23 0.69
C ALA A 522 25.47 9.80 2.06
N SER A 523 25.88 11.02 2.36
CA SER A 523 25.58 11.69 3.64
C SER A 523 24.56 12.80 3.42
N ASN A 524 23.58 12.89 4.31
CA ASN A 524 22.65 14.01 4.37
C ASN A 524 23.34 15.22 5.06
N GLN A 525 23.27 16.42 4.49
CA GLN A 525 23.74 17.63 5.17
C GLN A 525 22.60 18.20 6.02
N ALA A 526 22.88 18.55 7.29
CA ALA A 526 21.88 19.13 8.18
C ALA A 526 21.18 20.34 7.53
N GLY A 527 19.87 20.20 7.25
CA GLY A 527 19.04 21.22 6.61
C GLY A 527 18.86 21.08 5.09
N SER A 528 19.62 20.21 4.40
CA SER A 528 19.34 19.84 3.01
C SER A 528 18.70 18.45 2.97
N ASN A 529 17.60 18.30 2.23
CA ASN A 529 16.98 16.98 2.08
C ASN A 529 17.73 16.11 1.04
N GLU A 530 19.02 16.38 0.80
CA GLU A 530 19.83 15.80 -0.28
C GLU A 530 20.96 14.91 0.24
N TYR A 531 21.08 13.73 -0.37
CA TYR A 531 22.15 12.79 -0.08
C TYR A 531 23.35 13.09 -0.98
N ILE A 532 24.43 13.57 -0.37
CA ILE A 532 25.62 14.04 -1.06
C ILE A 532 26.74 12.99 -0.98
N ILE A 533 27.43 12.80 -2.09
CA ILE A 533 28.59 11.93 -2.23
C ILE A 533 29.79 12.81 -2.59
N GLN A 534 30.87 12.68 -1.84
CA GLN A 534 32.12 13.40 -2.13
C GLN A 534 32.94 12.63 -3.17
N CYS A 535 33.23 13.28 -4.29
CA CYS A 535 34.08 12.78 -5.36
C CYS A 535 35.35 13.65 -5.46
N LYS A 536 36.50 13.02 -5.63
CA LYS A 536 37.78 13.70 -5.84
C LYS A 536 37.94 14.03 -7.32
N LYS A 537 38.21 15.30 -7.63
CA LYS A 537 38.59 15.73 -8.97
C LYS A 537 40.05 15.38 -9.24
N GLU A 538 40.37 15.14 -10.50
CA GLU A 538 41.76 15.01 -10.97
C GLU A 538 42.62 16.26 -10.63
N SER A 539 41.99 17.44 -10.56
CA SER A 539 42.65 18.69 -10.18
C SER A 539 42.91 18.85 -8.67
N GLY A 540 42.61 17.84 -7.85
CA GLY A 540 42.83 17.85 -6.40
C GLY A 540 41.71 18.47 -5.55
N GLY A 541 40.67 19.03 -6.19
CA GLY A 541 39.47 19.54 -5.50
C GLY A 541 38.44 18.45 -5.18
N ILE A 542 37.43 18.78 -4.38
CA ILE A 542 36.27 17.91 -4.12
C ILE A 542 35.08 18.41 -4.94
N GLU A 543 34.38 17.50 -5.59
CA GLU A 543 33.04 17.73 -6.15
C GLU A 543 31.98 16.95 -5.40
N GLU A 544 30.76 17.47 -5.45
CA GLU A 544 29.60 16.85 -4.84
C GLU A 544 28.73 16.26 -5.95
N LEU A 545 28.35 15.01 -5.75
CA LEU A 545 27.38 14.27 -6.55
C LEU A 545 26.17 13.98 -5.65
N PHE A 546 24.99 13.91 -6.24
CA PHE A 546 23.74 13.71 -5.51
C PHE A 546 23.22 12.31 -5.76
N TRP A 547 22.96 11.54 -4.70
CA TRP A 547 22.25 10.28 -4.82
C TRP A 547 20.76 10.54 -5.09
N VAL A 548 20.19 9.86 -6.08
CA VAL A 548 18.78 10.05 -6.49
C VAL A 548 17.95 8.78 -6.43
N GLY A 549 18.56 7.59 -6.39
CA GLY A 549 17.84 6.33 -6.32
C GLY A 549 18.74 5.10 -6.41
N GLU A 550 18.12 3.92 -6.33
CA GLU A 550 18.76 2.61 -6.47
C GLU A 550 17.82 1.68 -7.24
N LEU A 551 18.33 1.02 -8.28
CA LEU A 551 17.62 -0.01 -9.03
C LEU A 551 17.61 -1.34 -8.26
N LYS A 552 16.63 -2.21 -8.55
CA LYS A 552 16.66 -3.60 -8.06
C LYS A 552 17.87 -4.34 -8.61
N ASN A 553 18.36 -5.31 -7.83
CA ASN A 553 19.60 -6.03 -8.12
C ASN A 553 19.60 -6.67 -9.52
N ASN A 554 18.51 -7.35 -9.90
CA ASN A 554 18.37 -8.00 -11.20
C ASN A 554 18.41 -7.00 -12.37
N VAL A 555 17.74 -5.86 -12.23
CA VAL A 555 17.74 -4.78 -13.24
C VAL A 555 19.13 -4.18 -13.38
N ALA A 556 19.79 -3.87 -12.27
CA ALA A 556 21.13 -3.32 -12.27
C ALA A 556 22.18 -4.30 -12.84
N GLN A 557 22.07 -5.60 -12.52
CA GLN A 557 22.91 -6.65 -13.07
C GLN A 557 22.71 -6.79 -14.59
N ALA A 558 21.48 -6.73 -15.08
CA ALA A 558 21.20 -6.76 -16.52
C ALA A 558 21.92 -5.62 -17.25
N ILE A 559 21.84 -4.38 -16.74
CA ILE A 559 22.58 -3.23 -17.30
C ILE A 559 24.09 -3.50 -17.32
N SER A 560 24.65 -3.97 -16.20
CA SER A 560 26.10 -4.27 -16.10
C SER A 560 26.53 -5.34 -17.11
N ASN A 561 25.74 -6.41 -17.26
CA ASN A 561 25.99 -7.46 -18.24
C ASN A 561 25.94 -6.94 -19.68
N HIS A 562 24.99 -6.07 -20.02
CA HIS A 562 24.94 -5.46 -21.36
C HIS A 562 26.15 -4.56 -21.63
N VAL A 563 26.62 -3.81 -20.63
CA VAL A 563 27.86 -3.02 -20.76
C VAL A 563 29.07 -3.94 -20.94
N ALA A 564 29.18 -5.00 -20.14
CA ALA A 564 30.27 -5.98 -20.27
C ALA A 564 30.27 -6.64 -21.65
N ALA A 565 29.10 -7.05 -22.15
CA ALA A 565 28.95 -7.63 -23.49
C ALA A 565 29.39 -6.64 -24.59
N SER A 566 29.09 -5.35 -24.43
CA SER A 566 29.52 -4.28 -25.34
C SER A 566 31.04 -4.10 -25.36
N ILE A 567 31.70 -4.24 -24.21
CA ILE A 567 33.17 -4.19 -24.08
C ILE A 567 33.82 -5.44 -24.67
N SER A 568 33.22 -6.61 -24.47
CA SER A 568 33.80 -7.89 -24.89
C SER A 568 33.61 -8.21 -26.37
N ARG A 569 32.99 -7.32 -27.15
CA ARG A 569 32.81 -7.52 -28.60
C ARG A 569 34.18 -7.69 -29.27
N ILE A 570 34.34 -8.76 -30.03
CA ILE A 570 35.55 -9.01 -30.80
C ILE A 570 35.48 -8.14 -32.06
N GLY A 571 36.37 -7.16 -32.15
CA GLY A 571 36.54 -6.38 -33.38
C GLY A 571 37.18 -7.25 -34.46
N LEU A 572 36.37 -7.86 -35.30
CA LEU A 572 36.84 -8.57 -36.49
C LEU A 572 36.86 -7.60 -37.67
N ASP A 573 38.06 -7.27 -38.16
CA ASP A 573 38.24 -6.54 -39.42
C ASP A 573 38.16 -7.53 -40.59
N THR A 574 36.98 -8.10 -40.80
CA THR A 574 36.73 -9.02 -41.92
C THR A 574 36.50 -8.23 -43.20
N ASN A 575 37.01 -8.76 -44.32
CA ASN A 575 36.72 -8.25 -45.66
C ASN A 575 35.22 -7.95 -45.83
N GLU A 576 34.89 -6.74 -46.27
CA GLU A 576 33.52 -6.24 -46.43
C GLU A 576 32.66 -7.12 -47.35
N TRP A 577 33.28 -7.75 -48.36
CA TRP A 577 32.60 -8.72 -49.22
C TRP A 577 32.13 -9.96 -48.44
N LEU A 578 32.94 -10.46 -47.51
CA LEU A 578 32.59 -11.58 -46.61
C LEU A 578 31.53 -11.18 -45.58
N ARG A 579 31.64 -9.95 -45.02
CA ARG A 579 30.65 -9.40 -44.08
C ARG A 579 29.26 -9.28 -44.69
N LEU A 580 29.17 -8.87 -45.96
CA LEU A 580 27.92 -8.74 -46.70
C LEU A 580 27.40 -10.08 -47.25
N SER A 581 28.27 -11.06 -47.46
CA SER A 581 27.92 -12.38 -47.99
C SER A 581 27.52 -13.39 -46.90
N SER A 582 27.91 -13.18 -45.64
CA SER A 582 27.50 -14.04 -44.54
C SER A 582 26.08 -13.69 -44.06
N SER A 583 25.15 -14.63 -44.19
CA SER A 583 23.76 -14.52 -43.68
C SER A 583 23.67 -14.56 -42.14
N ILE A 584 24.79 -14.66 -41.46
CA ILE A 584 24.86 -14.70 -39.99
C ILE A 584 25.14 -13.28 -39.52
N SER A 585 24.09 -12.60 -39.03
CA SER A 585 24.26 -11.41 -38.19
C SER A 585 24.94 -11.83 -36.89
N ILE A 586 26.26 -11.72 -36.84
CA ILE A 586 26.98 -11.68 -35.57
C ILE A 586 26.89 -10.22 -35.10
N ALA A 587 25.94 -9.94 -34.20
CA ALA A 587 25.67 -8.63 -33.61
C ALA A 587 26.48 -8.38 -32.33
#